data_AF-A0A9C7Q6X3-F1
#
_entry.id   AF-A0A9C7Q6X3-F1
#
_cell.length_a   1.000
_cell.length_b   1.000
_cell.length_c   1.000
_cell.angle_alpha   90.00
_cell.angle_beta   90.00
_cell.angle_gamma   90.00
#
_symmetry.space_group_name_H-M   'P 1'
#
loop_
_entity.id
_entity.type
_entity.pdbx_description
1 polymer ?
#
loop_
_entity_poly.entity_id
_entity_poly.type
_entity_poly.pdbx_seq_one_letter_code
_entity_poly.pdbx_strand_id
1 'polypeptide(L)'
;MKPVRFVTLCFVYSGMVLLVQAAFLFESPIAIITQLGVGITILGTGLLRLYNPEKYERKPTEYGLLAYGMAILALVLTALFLVQIVVF
;
A
#
# COMPACT_ATOMS: atom_id res chain seq x y z
N MET A 1 -15.61 10.96 3.83
CA MET A 1 -15.23 9.57 3.45
C MET A 1 -15.26 8.69 4.69
N LYS A 2 -15.76 7.44 4.64
CA LYS A 2 -15.65 6.52 5.78
C LYS A 2 -14.17 6.14 6.00
N PRO A 3 -13.63 6.15 7.24
CA PRO A 3 -12.21 5.84 7.51
C PRO A 3 -11.79 4.47 6.98
N VAL A 4 -12.69 3.50 7.03
CA VAL A 4 -12.49 2.14 6.49
C VAL A 4 -12.11 2.18 5.01
N ARG A 5 -12.87 2.95 4.22
CA ARG A 5 -12.67 3.04 2.78
C ARG A 5 -11.35 3.72 2.45
N PHE A 6 -11.00 4.78 3.19
CA PHE A 6 -9.71 5.46 3.03
C PHE A 6 -8.55 4.49 3.26
N VAL A 7 -8.55 3.79 4.39
CA VAL A 7 -7.51 2.81 4.73
C VAL A 7 -7.42 1.70 3.67
N THR A 8 -8.55 1.16 3.22
CA THR A 8 -8.58 0.14 2.16
C THR A 8 -7.95 0.65 0.88
N LEU A 9 -8.27 1.88 0.46
CA LEU A 9 -7.67 2.50 -0.71
C LEU A 9 -6.16 2.72 -0.55
N CYS A 10 -5.69 3.11 0.65
CA CYS A 10 -4.25 3.21 0.91
C CYS A 10 -3.53 1.86 0.77
N PHE A 11 -4.14 0.75 1.20
CA PHE A 11 -3.58 -0.58 0.98
C PHE A 11 -3.49 -0.92 -0.51
N VAL A 12 -4.59 -0.73 -1.25
CA VAL A 12 -4.61 -1.02 -2.70
C VAL A 12 -3.59 -0.15 -3.44
N TYR A 13 -3.55 1.15 -3.15
CA TYR A 13 -2.59 2.09 -3.72
C TYR A 13 -1.14 1.68 -3.43
N SER A 14 -0.81 1.44 -2.16
CA SER A 14 0.54 1.08 -1.74
C SER A 14 1.00 -0.22 -2.40
N GLY A 15 0.12 -1.23 -2.46
CA GLY A 15 0.41 -2.48 -3.15
C GLY A 15 0.71 -2.27 -4.63
N MET A 16 -0.10 -1.47 -5.33
CA MET A 16 0.13 -1.13 -6.73
C MET A 16 1.47 -0.41 -6.96
N VAL A 17 1.80 0.59 -6.13
CA VAL A 17 3.09 1.30 -6.23
C VAL A 17 4.27 0.33 -6.11
N LEU A 18 4.22 -0.58 -5.14
CA LEU A 18 5.28 -1.56 -4.92
C LEU A 18 5.42 -2.53 -6.12
N LEU A 19 4.31 -2.98 -6.70
CA LEU A 19 4.33 -3.85 -7.88
C LEU A 19 4.89 -3.13 -9.11
N VAL A 20 4.52 -1.87 -9.32
CA VAL A 20 5.06 -1.05 -10.40
C VAL A 20 6.57 -0.84 -10.22
N GLN A 21 7.03 -0.55 -9.00
CA GLN A 21 8.47 -0.48 -8.72
C GLN A 21 9.17 -1.79 -9.06
N ALA A 22 8.62 -2.92 -8.61
CA ALA A 22 9.22 -4.24 -8.86
C ALA A 22 9.30 -4.57 -10.35
N ALA A 23 8.30 -4.17 -11.14
CA ALA A 23 8.22 -4.48 -12.56
C ALA A 23 9.11 -3.59 -13.43
N PHE A 24 9.30 -2.33 -13.06
CA PHE A 24 9.91 -1.33 -13.96
C PHE A 24 11.19 -0.67 -13.44
N LEU A 25 11.40 -0.65 -12.12
CA LEU A 25 12.45 0.19 -11.51
C LEU A 25 13.52 -0.61 -10.75
N PHE A 26 13.35 -1.92 -10.60
CA PHE A 26 14.35 -2.80 -9.98
C PHE A 26 15.00 -3.70 -11.03
N GLU A 27 16.33 -3.74 -11.04
CA GLU A 27 17.12 -4.66 -11.88
C GLU A 27 17.59 -5.90 -11.11
N SER A 28 17.77 -5.78 -9.79
CA SER A 28 18.24 -6.89 -8.94
C SER A 28 17.14 -7.94 -8.75
N PRO A 29 17.35 -9.21 -9.14
CA PRO A 29 16.34 -10.26 -9.00
C PRO A 29 15.86 -10.47 -7.56
N ILE A 30 16.77 -10.35 -6.59
CA ILE A 30 16.45 -10.48 -5.16
C ILE A 30 15.55 -9.34 -4.68
N ALA A 31 15.84 -8.11 -5.14
CA ALA A 31 15.03 -6.94 -4.83
C ALA A 31 13.63 -7.06 -5.45
N ILE A 32 13.55 -7.50 -6.72
CA ILE A 32 12.27 -7.74 -7.42
C ILE A 32 11.42 -8.75 -6.65
N ILE A 33 11.97 -9.92 -6.28
CA ILE A 33 11.21 -10.96 -5.58
C ILE A 33 10.69 -10.46 -4.22
N THR A 34 11.54 -9.77 -3.47
CA THR A 34 11.17 -9.21 -2.16
C THR A 34 10.06 -8.17 -2.32
N GLN A 35 10.22 -7.25 -3.27
CA GLN A 35 9.27 -6.19 -3.56
C GLN A 35 7.92 -6.75 -4.04
N LEU A 36 7.93 -7.77 -4.90
CA LEU A 36 6.74 -8.48 -5.33
C LEU A 36 6.04 -9.16 -4.14
N GLY A 37 6.78 -9.85 -3.28
CA GLY A 37 6.20 -10.49 -2.10
C GLY A 37 5.48 -9.50 -1.18
N VAL A 38 6.11 -8.36 -0.90
CA VAL A 38 5.52 -7.29 -0.08
C VAL A 38 4.33 -6.65 -0.81
N GLY A 39 4.49 -6.31 -2.09
CA GLY A 39 3.45 -5.70 -2.93
C GLY A 39 2.20 -6.57 -3.05
N ILE A 40 2.34 -7.86 -3.32
CA ILE A 40 1.22 -8.83 -3.41
C ILE A 40 0.52 -8.96 -2.07
N THR A 41 1.25 -9.01 -0.95
CA THR A 41 0.65 -9.13 0.39
C THR A 41 -0.15 -7.88 0.76
N ILE A 42 0.39 -6.69 0.50
CA ILE A 42 -0.28 -5.41 0.76
C ILE A 42 -1.48 -5.24 -0.17
N LEU A 43 -1.35 -5.58 -1.46
CA LEU A 43 -2.47 -5.51 -2.40
C LEU A 43 -3.57 -6.52 -2.04
N GLY A 44 -3.19 -7.75 -1.73
CA GLY A 44 -4.11 -8.82 -1.33
C GLY A 44 -4.90 -8.46 -0.07
N THR A 45 -4.24 -7.89 0.94
CA THR A 45 -4.94 -7.39 2.15
C THR A 45 -5.89 -6.24 1.82
N GLY A 46 -5.52 -5.33 0.91
CA GLY A 46 -6.41 -4.29 0.38
C GLY A 46 -7.64 -4.86 -0.34
N LEU A 47 -7.44 -5.85 -1.21
CA LEU A 47 -8.53 -6.50 -1.95
C LEU A 47 -9.48 -7.29 -1.03
N LEU A 48 -8.93 -8.02 -0.04
CA LEU A 48 -9.75 -8.70 0.98
C LEU A 48 -10.61 -7.72 1.78
N ARG A 49 -10.03 -6.56 2.12
CA ARG A 49 -10.75 -5.47 2.78
C ARG A 49 -11.80 -4.81 1.89
N LEU A 50 -11.56 -4.75 0.59
CA LEU A 50 -12.51 -4.22 -0.39
C LEU A 50 -13.69 -5.18 -0.61
N TYR A 51 -13.42 -6.48 -0.63
CA TYR A 51 -14.44 -7.52 -0.80
C TYR A 51 -15.36 -7.65 0.41
N ASN A 52 -14.83 -7.55 1.64
CA ASN A 52 -15.60 -7.71 2.88
C ASN A 52 -15.46 -6.51 3.83
N PRO A 53 -15.93 -5.30 3.45
CA PRO A 53 -15.69 -4.07 4.21
C PRO A 53 -16.29 -4.10 5.63
N GLU A 54 -17.42 -4.79 5.81
CA GLU A 54 -18.13 -4.90 7.10
C GLU A 54 -17.29 -5.64 8.16
N LYS A 55 -16.53 -6.66 7.74
CA LYS A 55 -15.64 -7.45 8.62
C LYS A 55 -14.47 -6.62 9.16
N TYR A 56 -14.11 -5.54 8.47
CA TYR A 56 -13.00 -4.67 8.83
C TYR A 56 -13.46 -3.31 9.35
N GLU A 57 -14.76 -3.11 9.54
CA GLU A 57 -15.34 -1.92 10.15
C GLU A 57 -15.00 -1.93 11.66
N ARG A 58 -14.15 -0.99 12.08
CA ARG A 58 -13.71 -0.80 13.47
C ARG A 58 -14.47 0.34 14.14
N LYS A 59 -14.34 0.44 15.46
CA LYS A 59 -14.86 1.58 16.21
C LYS A 59 -14.16 2.87 15.74
N PRO A 60 -14.87 4.01 15.67
CA PRO A 60 -14.31 5.29 15.22
C PRO A 60 -13.01 5.70 15.96
N THR A 61 -12.89 5.36 17.23
CA THR A 61 -11.72 5.64 18.09
C THR A 61 -10.45 4.88 17.69
N GLU A 62 -10.58 3.75 16.99
CA GLU A 62 -9.44 2.90 16.60
C GLU A 62 -8.91 3.23 15.19
N TYR A 63 -9.65 4.02 14.42
CA TYR A 63 -9.26 4.36 13.05
C TYR A 63 -8.18 5.41 12.95
N GLY A 64 -8.05 6.29 13.95
CA GLY A 64 -7.09 7.41 13.89
C GLY A 64 -5.68 6.91 13.60
N LEU A 65 -5.14 6.06 14.46
CA LEU A 65 -3.77 5.56 14.33
C LEU A 65 -3.54 4.80 13.02
N LEU A 66 -4.46 3.90 12.65
CA LEU A 66 -4.33 3.11 11.42
C LEU A 66 -4.46 3.97 10.16
N ALA A 67 -5.38 4.94 10.15
CA ALA A 67 -5.57 5.84 9.02
C ALA A 67 -4.35 6.74 8.83
N TYR A 68 -3.85 7.38 9.89
CA TYR A 68 -2.64 8.19 9.79
C TYR A 68 -1.41 7.36 9.42
N GLY A 69 -1.25 6.18 10.01
CA GLY A 69 -0.15 5.27 9.67
C GLY A 69 -0.16 4.86 8.19
N MET A 70 -1.33 4.49 7.66
CA MET A 70 -1.47 4.15 6.24
C MET A 70 -1.31 5.34 5.31
N ALA A 71 -1.75 6.54 5.72
CA ALA A 71 -1.52 7.76 4.96
C ALA A 71 -0.04 8.09 4.86
N ILE A 72 0.69 8.04 5.99
CA ILE A 72 2.13 8.27 6.03
C ILE A 72 2.85 7.23 5.19
N LEU A 73 2.50 5.94 5.33
CA LEU A 73 3.09 4.87 4.52
C LEU A 73 2.89 5.14 3.02
N ALA A 74 1.67 5.47 2.61
CA ALA A 74 1.36 5.78 1.21
C ALA A 74 2.22 6.95 0.72
N LEU A 75 2.31 8.05 1.47
CA LEU A 75 3.12 9.22 1.12
C LEU A 75 4.61 8.89 1.03
N VAL A 76 5.15 8.11 1.97
CA VAL A 76 6.55 7.69 1.95
C VAL A 76 6.84 6.81 0.73
N LEU A 77 5.98 5.85 0.42
CA LEU A 77 6.12 5.01 -0.78
C LEU A 77 6.05 5.84 -2.06
N THR A 78 5.14 6.81 -2.14
CA THR A 78 5.08 7.75 -3.27
C THR A 78 6.37 8.57 -3.38
N ALA A 79 6.88 9.10 -2.28
CA ALA A 79 8.12 9.88 -2.30
C ALA A 79 9.30 9.02 -2.77
N LEU A 80 9.44 7.79 -2.27
CA LEU A 80 10.48 6.86 -2.70
C LEU A 80 10.34 6.49 -4.17
N PHE A 81 9.11 6.25 -4.64
CA PHE A 81 8.83 6.00 -6.06
C PHE A 81 9.26 7.16 -6.95
N LEU A 82 8.91 8.40 -6.56
CA LEU A 82 9.31 9.60 -7.30
C LEU A 82 10.82 9.80 -7.30
N VAL A 83 11.49 9.59 -6.16
CA VAL A 83 12.96 9.63 -6.08
C VAL A 83 13.58 8.60 -7.01
N GLN A 84 13.06 7.37 -7.04
CA GLN A 84 13.56 6.31 -7.91
C GLN A 84 13.40 6.68 -9.39
N ILE A 85 12.28 7.29 -9.79
CA ILE A 85 12.07 7.79 -11.17
C ILE A 85 13.04 8.91 -11.55
N VAL A 86 13.43 9.76 -10.60
CA VAL A 86 14.32 10.90 -10.88
C VAL A 86 15.79 10.48 -10.91
N VAL A 87 16.15 9.48 -10.11
CA VAL A 87 17.54 9.01 -9.94
C VAL A 87 17.93 7.93 -10.96
N PHE A 88 16.99 7.10 -11.42
CA PHE A 88 17.17 6.12 -12.49
C PHE A 88 16.66 6.66 -13.82
#